data_AF-A0AAD8EDI9-F1
#
_entry.id   AF-A0AAD8EDI9-F1
#
_cell.length_a   1.000
_cell.length_b   1.000
_cell.length_c   1.000
_cell.angle_alpha   90.00
_cell.angle_beta   90.00
_cell.angle_gamma   90.00
#
_symmetry.space_group_name_H-M   'P 1'
#
loop_
_entity.id
_entity.type
_entity.pdbx_description
1 polymer ?
#
loop_
_entity_poly.entity_id
_entity_poly.type
_entity_poly.pdbx_seq_one_letter_code
_entity_poly.pdbx_strand_id
1 'polypeptide(L)' 'KKEKVSSQRVAVKILENVADNIEEIEEEYLVLRDLSLHPNIPAFYGLFLRRGPTQEEDQLWFVME' A
#
# COMPACT_ATOMS: atom_id res chain seq x y z
N LYS A 1 -5.85 15.31 -15.69
CA LYS A 1 -4.44 15.05 -16.05
C LYS A 1 -4.30 13.53 -16.16
N LYS A 2 -4.26 12.96 -17.36
CA LYS A 2 -4.10 11.51 -17.54
C LYS A 2 -2.65 11.18 -17.21
N GLU A 3 -2.39 10.55 -16.08
CA GLU A 3 -1.04 10.10 -15.73
C GLU A 3 -0.57 9.09 -16.77
N LYS A 4 0.66 9.27 -17.24
CA LYS A 4 1.35 8.27 -18.06
C LYS A 4 1.43 7.01 -17.20
N VAL A 5 0.75 5.95 -17.62
CA VAL A 5 0.98 4.61 -17.07
C VAL A 5 2.38 4.20 -17.53
N SER A 6 3.39 4.38 -16.67
CA SER A 6 4.66 3.70 -16.87
C SER A 6 4.36 2.21 -16.80
N SER A 7 4.83 1.41 -17.77
CA SER A 7 4.65 -0.05 -17.78
C SER A 7 5.59 -0.73 -16.77
N GLN A 8 5.64 -0.18 -15.55
CA GLN A 8 6.45 -0.69 -14.47
C GLN A 8 5.66 -1.79 -13.76
N ARG A 9 6.28 -2.96 -13.63
CA ARG A 9 5.75 -4.02 -12.76
C ARG A 9 6.00 -3.61 -11.32
N VAL A 10 5.03 -3.87 -10.46
CA VAL A 10 5.05 -3.51 -9.05
C VAL A 10 4.54 -4.70 -8.23
N ALA A 11 4.99 -4.80 -6.99
CA ALA A 11 4.40 -5.68 -5.99
C ALA A 11 3.24 -4.97 -5.29
N VAL A 12 2.14 -5.71 -5.05
CA VAL A 12 0.98 -5.22 -4.31
C VAL A 12 0.68 -6.18 -3.17
N LYS A 13 0.79 -5.69 -1.92
CA LYS A 13 0.32 -6.41 -0.74
C LYS A 13 -1.10 -5.94 -0.42
N ILE A 14 -2.04 -6.87 -0.44
CA ILE A 14 -3.47 -6.60 -0.19
C ILE A 14 -3.77 -7.00 1.26
N LEU A 15 -4.36 -6.08 2.01
CA LEU A 15 -4.83 -6.29 3.37
C LEU A 15 -6.36 -6.18 3.40
N GLU A 16 -6.98 -7.13 4.09
CA GLU A 16 -8.41 -7.20 4.38
C GLU A 16 -8.62 -6.91 5.87
N ASN A 17 -9.86 -6.76 6.33
CA ASN A 17 -10.17 -6.45 7.74
C ASN A 17 -9.42 -5.21 8.27
N VAL A 18 -9.40 -4.13 7.48
CA VAL A 18 -8.61 -2.91 7.75
C VAL A 18 -8.87 -2.31 9.13
N ALA A 19 -10.13 -2.38 9.61
CA ALA A 19 -10.52 -1.82 10.89
C ALA A 19 -9.86 -2.54 12.09
N ASP A 20 -9.68 -3.86 11.98
CA ASP A 20 -9.16 -4.68 13.08
C ASP A 20 -7.62 -4.65 13.15
N ASN A 21 -6.95 -4.30 12.04
CA ASN A 21 -5.49 -4.35 11.89
C ASN A 21 -4.86 -2.95 11.78
N ILE A 22 -5.57 -1.89 12.20
CA ILE A 22 -5.18 -0.51 11.93
C ILE A 22 -3.81 -0.14 12.52
N GLU A 23 -3.50 -0.62 13.73
CA GLU A 23 -2.23 -0.34 14.42
C GLU A 23 -1.03 -0.91 13.63
N GLU A 24 -1.12 -2.18 13.22
CA GLU A 24 -0.07 -2.85 12.44
C GLU A 24 0.09 -2.21 11.06
N ILE A 25 -1.03 -1.81 10.43
CA ILE A 25 -1.03 -1.08 9.15
C ILE A 25 -0.31 0.26 9.29
N GLU A 26 -0.57 1.02 10.36
CA GLU A 26 0.08 2.30 10.62
C GLU A 26 1.58 2.13 10.84
N GLU A 27 1.99 1.13 11.61
CA GLU A 27 3.41 0.80 11.83
C GLU A 27 4.12 0.42 10.53
N GLU A 28 3.54 -0.48 9.72
CA GLU A 28 4.09 -0.86 8.42
C GLU A 28 4.24 0.34 7.50
N TYR A 29 3.24 1.22 7.45
CA TYR A 29 3.28 2.44 6.67
C TYR A 29 4.42 3.36 7.10
N LEU A 30 4.60 3.59 8.41
CA LEU A 30 5.67 4.45 8.93
C LEU A 30 7.05 3.90 8.55
N VAL A 31 7.27 2.60 8.74
CA VAL A 31 8.53 1.93 8.39
C VAL A 31 8.82 2.05 6.89
N LEU A 32 7.85 1.73 6.02
CA LEU A 32 8.03 1.80 4.57
C LEU A 32 8.22 3.24 4.08
N ARG A 33 7.47 4.20 4.61
CA ARG A 33 7.63 5.62 4.30
C ARG A 33 9.04 6.12 4.64
N ASP A 34 9.55 5.75 5.81
CA ASP A 34 10.81 6.30 6.32
C ASP A 34 12.04 5.59 5.75
N LEU A 35 11.95 4.29 5.43
CA LEU A 35 13.11 3.48 5.03
C LEU A 35 13.20 3.17 3.52
N SER A 36 12.14 3.37 2.74
CA SER A 36 12.09 2.99 1.31
C SER A 36 13.03 3.76 0.38
N LEU A 37 13.75 4.78 0.88
CA LEU A 37 14.78 5.49 0.12
C LEU A 37 16.13 4.74 0.05
N HIS A 38 16.29 3.67 0.82
CA HIS A 38 17.52 2.89 0.84
C HIS A 38 17.57 1.86 -0.32
N PRO A 39 18.70 1.70 -1.03
CA PRO A 39 18.79 0.82 -2.22
C PRO A 39 18.54 -0.67 -1.96
N ASN A 40 18.59 -1.11 -0.69
CA ASN A 40 18.29 -2.49 -0.29
C ASN A 40 16.86 -2.69 0.24
N ILE A 41 16.03 -1.65 0.20
CA ILE A 41 14.63 -1.70 0.65
C ILE A 41 13.75 -1.38 -0.57
N PRO A 42 12.66 -2.14 -0.83
CA PRO A 42 11.77 -1.85 -1.95
C PRO A 42 11.26 -0.41 -1.90
N ALA A 43 11.25 0.25 -3.06
CA ALA A 43 10.70 1.59 -3.15
C ALA A 43 9.20 1.52 -2.85
N PHE A 44 8.73 2.33 -1.90
CA PHE A 44 7.33 2.38 -1.53
C PHE A 44 6.62 3.44 -2.35
N TYR A 45 5.63 3.03 -3.15
CA TYR A 45 4.89 3.93 -4.04
C TYR A 45 3.63 4.49 -3.41
N GLY A 46 3.07 3.79 -2.42
CA GLY A 46 2.00 4.33 -1.58
C GLY A 46 0.95 3.31 -1.17
N LEU A 47 -0.09 3.84 -0.55
CA LEU A 47 -1.20 3.12 0.04
C LEU A 47 -2.49 3.48 -0.70
N PHE A 48 -3.26 2.49 -1.13
CA PHE A 48 -4.49 2.70 -1.89
C PHE A 48 -5.65 1.97 -1.21
N LEU A 49 -6.76 2.67 -1.03
CA LEU A 49 -7.98 2.08 -0.50
C LEU A 49 -8.89 1.66 -1.66
N ARG A 50 -9.12 0.36 -1.78
CA ARG A 50 -10.15 -0.19 -2.66
C ARG A 50 -11.40 -0.40 -1.83
N ARG A 51 -12.45 0.36 -2.14
CA ARG A 51 -13.74 0.25 -1.46
C ARG A 51 -14.51 -0.99 -1.91
N GLY A 52 -14.99 -1.78 -0.95
CA GLY A 52 -15.90 -2.90 -1.18
C GLY A 52 -17.37 -2.46 -1.17
N PRO A 53 -18.31 -3.40 -1.41
CA PRO A 53 -19.74 -3.20 -1.18
C PRO A 53 -20.07 -2.86 0.27
N THR A 54 -19.34 -3.45 1.23
CA THR A 54 -19.40 -3.13 2.67
C THR A 54 -18.03 -2.70 3.19
N GLN A 55 -18.01 -2.13 4.40
CA GLN A 55 -16.76 -1.73 5.05
C GLN A 55 -15.88 -2.93 5.42
N GLU A 56 -16.46 -4.11 5.69
CA GLU A 56 -15.67 -5.32 5.94
C GLU A 56 -14.96 -5.83 4.66
N GLU A 57 -15.50 -5.47 3.49
CA GLU A 57 -14.94 -5.79 2.17
C GLU A 57 -13.95 -4.72 1.65
N ASP A 58 -13.69 -3.66 2.42
CA ASP A 58 -12.67 -2.67 2.07
C ASP A 58 -11.27 -3.33 2.11
N GLN A 59 -10.48 -3.08 1.07
CA GLN A 59 -9.12 -3.58 0.95
C GLN A 59 -8.11 -2.45 0.93
N LEU A 60 -7.00 -2.63 1.64
CA LEU A 60 -5.89 -1.69 1.64
C LEU A 60 -4.70 -2.27 0.90
N TRP A 61 -4.18 -1.53 -0.08
CA TRP A 61 -3.16 -2.01 -1.00
C TRP A 61 -1.88 -1.22 -0.79
N PHE A 62 -0.83 -1.90 -0.31
CA PHE A 62 0.54 -1.36 -0.30
C PHE A 62 1.16 -1.65 -1.66
N VAL A 63 1.56 -0.59 -2.36
CA VAL A 63 2.18 -0.68 -3.68
C VAL A 63 3.66 -0.33 -3.54
N MET A 64 4.53 -1.22 -4.03
CA MET A 64 5.99 -1.10 -3.94
C MET A 64 6.68 -1.69 -5.17
N GLU A 65 7.98 -1.42 -5.34
CA GLU A 65 8.80 -2.00 -6.41
C GLU A 65 8.79 -3.54 -6.43
#